data_AF-A0A7X5IPX7-F1
#
_entry.id   AF-A0A7X5IPX7-F1
#
_cell.length_a   1.000
_cell.length_b   1.000
_cell.length_c   1.000
_cell.angle_alpha   90.00
_cell.angle_beta   90.00
_cell.angle_gamma   90.00
#
_symmetry.space_group_name_H-M   'P 1'
#
loop_
_entity.id
_entity.type
_entity.pdbx_description
1 polymer ?
#
loop_
_entity_poly.entity_id
_entity_poly.type
_entity_poly.pdbx_seq_one_letter_code
_entity_poly.pdbx_strand_id
1 'polypeptide(L)'
;MAYKNFDRDVDYSIRLDQMMAAGASAQEVQDVLDQRIRKATSDESLYQYAYDSAYAKARSYIDRHSGVSGQAGAGVSGAGSYRDPYAEQLSAAFAAYRGREPFEYDPEDDPLYQSYRSAYRREGDRARREAVGSAAALTGGQASTAAVAAASQAQDYYNSKLGDALPGLYELAYKMYQDEGESMLGEIESLAKLSTSSASAYQAGQKLAYEQAKDARDAQRAMYESARERADGDLKRGQGVEDEAFDRAMAFLNAGVMPTAQMLKAAGLDRQAAENYRAAALRKLNGK
;
A
#
# COMPACT_ATOMS: atom_id res chain seq x y z
N MET A 1 4.18 9.68 -55.55
CA MET A 1 4.82 10.79 -54.80
C MET A 1 5.27 10.24 -53.47
N ALA A 2 6.55 10.36 -53.13
CA ALA A 2 7.14 9.69 -51.98
C ALA A 2 7.90 10.67 -51.07
N TYR A 3 7.59 10.54 -49.77
CA TYR A 3 8.39 10.80 -48.55
C TYR A 3 8.42 12.16 -47.85
N LYS A 4 8.46 12.02 -46.49
CA LYS A 4 8.86 12.95 -45.41
C LYS A 4 7.67 13.64 -44.73
N ASN A 5 6.95 13.01 -43.79
CA ASN A 5 7.31 13.05 -42.36
C ASN A 5 6.61 11.95 -41.50
N PHE A 6 6.34 10.78 -42.09
CA PHE A 6 6.05 9.59 -41.28
C PHE A 6 7.38 8.97 -40.84
N ASP A 7 7.88 9.37 -39.66
CA ASP A 7 8.93 8.61 -38.99
C ASP A 7 8.23 7.54 -38.15
N ARG A 8 8.40 6.28 -38.56
CA ARG A 8 7.91 5.10 -37.85
C ARG A 8 8.54 4.99 -36.45
N ASP A 9 9.59 5.78 -36.22
CA ASP A 9 10.40 5.91 -35.03
C ASP A 9 10.68 7.39 -34.67
N VAL A 10 9.68 8.32 -34.63
CA VAL A 10 9.85 9.55 -33.81
C VAL A 10 9.73 9.19 -32.33
N ASP A 11 10.68 8.37 -31.93
CA ASP A 11 11.51 8.29 -30.73
C ASP A 11 10.88 8.44 -29.36
N TYR A 12 9.61 8.80 -29.18
CA TYR A 12 9.09 8.96 -27.82
C TYR A 12 8.89 7.61 -27.13
N SER A 13 8.46 6.55 -27.83
CA SER A 13 8.40 5.21 -27.23
C SER A 13 9.79 4.65 -26.90
N ILE A 14 10.74 4.77 -27.83
CA ILE A 14 12.12 4.30 -27.67
C ILE A 14 12.86 5.14 -26.63
N ARG A 15 12.73 6.47 -26.66
CA ARG A 15 13.25 7.40 -25.65
C ARG A 15 12.63 7.17 -24.28
N LEU A 16 11.33 6.90 -24.19
CA LEU A 16 10.71 6.49 -22.92
C LEU A 16 11.36 5.19 -22.43
N ASP A 17 11.49 4.16 -23.27
CA ASP A 17 12.14 2.90 -22.89
C ASP A 17 13.62 3.10 -22.46
N GLN A 18 14.38 3.95 -23.17
CA GLN A 18 15.77 4.28 -22.83
C GLN A 18 15.88 5.12 -21.54
N MET A 19 15.02 6.11 -21.35
CA MET A 19 14.98 6.94 -20.13
C MET A 19 14.60 6.09 -18.92
N MET A 20 13.62 5.20 -19.07
CA MET A 20 13.25 4.24 -18.02
C MET A 20 14.40 3.26 -17.71
N ALA A 21 15.12 2.78 -18.72
CA ALA A 21 16.28 1.90 -18.53
C ALA A 21 17.49 2.61 -17.92
N ALA A 22 17.67 3.90 -18.22
CA ALA A 22 18.73 4.75 -17.68
C ALA A 22 18.44 5.28 -16.27
N GLY A 23 17.24 5.03 -15.72
CA GLY A 23 16.85 5.50 -14.38
C GLY A 23 16.48 6.98 -14.32
N ALA A 24 15.98 7.57 -15.41
CA ALA A 24 15.54 8.97 -15.45
C ALA A 24 14.44 9.26 -14.42
N SER A 25 14.30 10.50 -13.98
CA SER A 25 13.28 10.87 -12.99
C SER A 25 11.86 10.72 -13.53
N ALA A 26 10.89 10.48 -12.64
CA ALA A 26 9.48 10.36 -13.02
C ALA A 26 8.94 11.61 -13.74
N GLN A 27 9.43 12.80 -13.36
CA GLN A 27 9.03 14.06 -14.01
C GLN A 27 9.53 14.11 -15.46
N GLU A 28 10.79 13.74 -15.72
CA GLU A 28 11.35 13.74 -17.07
C GLU A 28 10.64 12.74 -17.99
N VAL A 29 10.27 11.57 -17.45
CA VAL A 29 9.50 10.56 -18.20
C VAL A 29 8.07 11.04 -18.47
N GLN A 30 7.43 11.75 -17.51
CA GLN A 30 6.08 12.34 -17.70
C GLN A 30 6.07 13.43 -18.78
N ASP A 31 7.08 14.30 -18.82
CA ASP A 31 7.16 15.39 -19.82
C ASP A 31 7.27 14.84 -21.25
N VAL A 32 8.03 13.76 -21.43
CA VAL A 32 8.20 13.08 -22.72
C VAL A 32 6.94 12.29 -23.11
N LEU A 33 6.24 11.70 -22.13
CA LEU A 33 4.95 11.05 -22.34
C LEU A 33 3.88 12.06 -22.80
N ASP A 34 3.83 13.25 -22.21
CA ASP A 34 2.88 14.29 -22.60
C ASP A 34 3.13 14.82 -24.02
N GLN A 35 4.41 14.99 -24.40
CA GLN A 35 4.79 15.36 -25.76
C GLN A 35 4.31 14.33 -26.78
N ARG A 36 4.43 13.05 -26.42
CA ARG A 36 3.92 11.94 -27.23
C ARG A 36 2.41 12.00 -27.40
N ILE A 37 1.65 12.18 -26.32
CA ILE A 37 0.18 12.23 -26.37
C ILE A 37 -0.27 13.41 -27.22
N ARG A 38 0.27 14.62 -26.98
CA ARG A 38 -0.09 15.82 -27.78
C ARG A 38 0.17 15.62 -29.26
N LYS A 39 1.26 14.93 -29.62
CA LYS A 39 1.57 14.63 -31.02
C LYS A 39 0.61 13.58 -31.60
N ALA A 40 0.34 12.51 -30.86
CA ALA A 40 -0.55 11.43 -31.30
C ALA A 40 -2.02 11.88 -31.40
N THR A 41 -2.45 12.84 -30.59
CA THR A 41 -3.81 13.40 -30.64
C THR A 41 -3.96 14.58 -31.60
N SER A 42 -2.86 15.13 -32.12
CA SER A 42 -2.89 16.21 -33.12
C SER A 42 -3.19 15.76 -34.55
N ASP A 43 -3.18 14.45 -34.80
CA ASP A 43 -3.48 13.82 -36.09
C ASP A 43 -4.40 12.62 -35.86
N GLU A 44 -5.58 12.64 -36.50
CA GLU A 44 -6.62 11.62 -36.34
C GLU A 44 -6.13 10.22 -36.74
N SER A 45 -5.16 10.13 -37.67
CA SER A 45 -4.54 8.86 -38.08
C SER A 45 -3.54 8.30 -37.06
N LEU A 46 -3.12 9.10 -36.07
CA LEU A 46 -2.13 8.73 -35.05
C LEU A 46 -2.75 8.50 -33.67
N TYR A 47 -4.06 8.70 -33.52
CA TYR A 47 -4.77 8.58 -32.24
C TYR A 47 -4.57 7.20 -31.58
N GLN A 48 -4.47 6.15 -32.39
CA GLN A 48 -4.23 4.77 -31.94
C GLN A 48 -2.91 4.59 -31.16
N TYR A 49 -1.94 5.49 -31.35
CA TYR A 49 -0.63 5.45 -30.68
C TYR A 49 -0.58 6.31 -29.40
N ALA A 50 -1.61 7.11 -29.12
CA ALA A 50 -1.64 7.96 -27.91
C ALA A 50 -1.66 7.12 -26.62
N TYR A 51 -2.34 5.96 -26.67
CA TYR A 51 -2.63 5.11 -25.51
C TYR A 51 -2.25 3.65 -25.73
N ASP A 52 -1.18 3.40 -26.46
CA ASP A 52 -0.68 2.05 -26.72
C ASP A 52 0.18 1.49 -25.58
N SER A 53 0.89 0.38 -25.83
CA SER A 53 1.72 -0.28 -24.81
C SER A 53 2.84 0.60 -24.22
N ALA A 54 3.37 1.57 -24.97
CA ALA A 54 4.43 2.45 -24.47
C ALA A 54 3.87 3.46 -23.45
N TYR A 55 2.63 3.93 -23.64
CA TYR A 55 1.93 4.75 -22.67
C TYR A 55 1.77 4.02 -21.33
N ALA A 56 1.34 2.75 -21.38
CA ALA A 56 1.15 1.94 -20.18
C ALA A 56 2.46 1.70 -19.41
N LYS A 57 3.57 1.43 -20.12
CA LYS A 57 4.90 1.26 -19.50
C LYS A 57 5.38 2.54 -18.82
N ALA A 58 5.32 3.67 -19.51
CA ALA A 58 5.76 4.96 -18.99
C ALA A 58 4.99 5.38 -17.74
N ARG A 59 3.65 5.22 -17.73
CA ARG A 59 2.83 5.46 -16.53
C ARG A 59 3.25 4.59 -15.35
N SER A 60 3.46 3.29 -15.58
CA SER A 60 3.90 2.38 -14.52
C SER A 60 5.25 2.76 -13.90
N TYR A 61 6.16 3.31 -14.71
CA TYR A 61 7.47 3.78 -14.28
C TYR A 61 7.37 5.07 -13.47
N ILE A 62 6.59 6.04 -13.95
CA ILE A 62 6.33 7.33 -13.29
C ILE A 62 5.71 7.09 -11.92
N ASP A 63 4.71 6.21 -11.84
CA ASP A 63 4.04 5.87 -10.57
C ASP A 63 5.00 5.22 -9.56
N ARG A 64 6.01 4.48 -10.04
CA ARG A 64 7.03 3.85 -9.19
C ARG A 64 8.11 4.81 -8.69
N HIS A 65 8.39 5.88 -9.45
CA HIS A 65 9.54 6.77 -9.21
C HIS A 65 9.16 8.22 -8.85
N SER A 66 7.87 8.55 -8.79
CA SER A 66 7.41 9.91 -8.48
C SER A 66 7.49 10.25 -6.99
N GLY A 67 7.71 9.26 -6.10
CA GLY A 67 7.81 9.49 -4.65
C GLY A 67 6.54 10.07 -4.02
N VAL A 68 5.45 10.22 -4.79
CA VAL A 68 4.17 10.73 -4.33
C VAL A 68 3.42 9.58 -3.67
N SER A 69 3.60 9.45 -2.35
CA SER A 69 2.58 8.86 -1.47
C SER A 69 1.37 9.80 -1.48
N GLY A 70 0.51 9.66 -2.47
CA GLY A 70 -0.64 10.54 -2.65
C GLY A 70 -1.58 9.99 -3.71
N GLN A 71 -2.65 9.36 -3.21
CA GLN A 71 -3.97 9.19 -3.80
C GLN A 71 -4.15 9.49 -5.32
N ALA A 72 -4.72 8.49 -6.01
CA ALA A 72 -5.39 8.53 -7.32
C ALA A 72 -4.50 8.33 -8.55
N GLY A 73 -4.63 7.15 -9.17
CA GLY A 73 -4.17 6.90 -10.53
C GLY A 73 -3.68 5.48 -10.74
N ALA A 74 -4.55 4.61 -11.25
CA ALA A 74 -4.26 3.24 -11.65
C ALA A 74 -2.97 3.09 -12.48
N GLY A 75 -2.02 2.33 -11.94
CA GLY A 75 -0.83 1.86 -12.64
C GLY A 75 -0.28 0.63 -11.91
N VAL A 76 -0.52 -0.56 -12.46
CA VAL A 76 -0.02 -1.83 -11.93
C VAL A 76 1.50 -1.78 -11.87
N SER A 77 2.04 -1.52 -10.70
CA SER A 77 3.45 -1.72 -10.37
C SER A 77 3.53 -2.84 -9.35
N GLY A 78 3.82 -4.04 -9.85
CA GLY A 78 4.16 -5.19 -9.02
C GLY A 78 5.40 -4.93 -8.16
N ALA A 79 5.37 -5.52 -6.97
CA ALA A 79 6.53 -5.90 -6.17
C ALA A 79 7.49 -4.79 -5.73
N GLY A 80 6.98 -3.78 -5.03
CA GLY A 80 7.77 -3.26 -3.91
C GLY A 80 7.76 -4.35 -2.84
N SER A 81 8.89 -5.03 -2.59
CA SER A 81 8.97 -6.07 -1.54
C SER A 81 8.43 -5.50 -0.24
N TYR A 82 7.42 -6.14 0.35
CA TYR A 82 6.87 -5.73 1.64
C TYR A 82 8.00 -5.64 2.67
N ARG A 83 8.21 -4.43 3.21
CA ARG A 83 9.09 -4.20 4.35
C ARG A 83 8.20 -3.99 5.56
N ASP A 84 8.30 -4.90 6.52
CA ASP A 84 7.58 -4.78 7.78
C ASP A 84 8.11 -3.57 8.57
N PRO A 85 7.26 -2.55 8.85
CA PRO A 85 7.68 -1.38 9.60
C PRO A 85 8.03 -1.67 11.06
N TYR A 86 7.61 -2.82 11.60
CA TYR A 86 7.84 -3.22 12.99
C TYR A 86 9.00 -4.20 13.15
N ALA A 87 9.65 -4.64 12.07
CA ALA A 87 10.69 -5.67 12.13
C ALA A 87 11.89 -5.28 13.00
N GLU A 88 12.37 -4.04 12.87
CA GLU A 88 13.49 -3.52 13.68
C GLU A 88 13.12 -3.47 15.17
N GLN A 89 11.92 -2.98 15.49
CA GLN A 89 11.40 -2.92 16.86
C GLN A 89 11.21 -4.31 17.47
N LEU A 90 10.66 -5.26 16.72
CA LEU A 90 10.56 -6.67 17.15
C LEU A 90 11.94 -7.25 17.45
N SER A 91 12.92 -7.03 16.56
CA SER A 91 14.28 -7.54 16.78
C SER A 91 14.92 -6.95 18.02
N ALA A 92 14.72 -5.65 18.27
CA ALA A 92 15.24 -4.96 19.44
C ALA A 92 14.57 -5.46 20.73
N ALA A 93 13.24 -5.62 20.72
CA ALA A 93 12.49 -6.16 21.85
C ALA A 93 12.89 -7.61 22.19
N PHE A 94 13.08 -8.47 21.18
CA PHE A 94 13.61 -9.83 21.39
C PHE A 94 15.06 -9.84 21.88
N ALA A 95 15.89 -8.90 21.42
CA ALA A 95 17.26 -8.76 21.91
C ALA A 95 17.27 -8.32 23.38
N ALA A 96 16.44 -7.35 23.76
CA ALA A 96 16.26 -6.90 25.14
C ALA A 96 15.78 -8.05 26.04
N TYR A 97 14.74 -8.78 25.63
CA TYR A 97 14.21 -9.92 26.38
C TYR A 97 15.24 -11.04 26.59
N ARG A 98 16.03 -11.37 25.55
CA ARG A 98 17.11 -12.38 25.66
C ARG A 98 18.33 -11.89 26.41
N GLY A 99 18.55 -10.57 26.45
CA GLY A 99 19.66 -9.93 27.14
C GLY A 99 19.38 -9.65 28.61
N ARG A 100 18.22 -10.05 29.14
CA ARG A 100 17.90 -9.92 30.57
C ARG A 100 18.88 -10.73 31.39
N GLU A 101 19.43 -10.10 32.42
CA GLU A 101 20.25 -10.80 33.39
C GLU A 101 19.39 -11.82 34.15
N PRO A 102 19.96 -12.97 34.53
CA PRO A 102 19.28 -13.89 35.43
C PRO A 102 18.88 -13.17 36.72
N PHE A 103 17.77 -13.61 37.32
CA PHE A 103 17.36 -13.05 38.60
C PHE A 103 18.44 -13.28 39.67
N GLU A 104 18.85 -12.18 40.29
CA GLU A 104 19.76 -12.15 41.43
C GLU A 104 19.23 -11.13 42.44
N TYR A 105 19.34 -11.45 43.73
CA TYR A 105 18.92 -10.57 44.81
C TYR A 105 20.04 -10.42 45.82
N ASP A 106 20.59 -9.22 45.92
CA ASP A 106 21.49 -8.81 46.99
C ASP A 106 20.75 -7.87 47.96
N PRO A 107 20.53 -8.28 49.22
CA PRO A 107 19.93 -7.42 50.24
C PRO A 107 20.70 -6.12 50.47
N GLU A 108 22.03 -6.12 50.32
CA GLU A 108 22.83 -4.92 50.59
C GLU A 108 22.63 -3.84 49.51
N ASP A 109 22.23 -4.23 48.29
CA ASP A 109 21.89 -3.30 47.20
C ASP A 109 20.41 -2.86 47.23
N ASP A 110 19.56 -3.51 48.03
CA ASP A 110 18.12 -3.20 48.15
C ASP A 110 17.85 -1.97 49.05
N PRO A 111 17.34 -0.85 48.52
CA PRO A 111 17.03 0.34 49.31
C PRO A 111 15.97 0.10 50.41
N LEU A 112 15.03 -0.82 50.17
CA LEU A 112 13.99 -1.17 51.14
C LEU A 112 14.58 -1.96 52.31
N TYR A 113 15.50 -2.90 52.02
CA TYR A 113 16.27 -3.58 53.05
C TYR A 113 17.09 -2.61 53.90
N GLN A 114 17.81 -1.66 53.27
CA GLN A 114 18.60 -0.65 53.99
C GLN A 114 17.72 0.26 54.87
N SER A 115 16.50 0.57 54.43
CA SER A 115 15.51 1.29 55.23
C SER A 115 15.08 0.50 56.46
N TYR A 116 14.72 -0.79 56.30
CA TYR A 116 14.37 -1.67 57.43
C TYR A 116 15.52 -1.85 58.40
N ARG A 117 16.73 -2.09 57.90
CA ARG A 117 17.95 -2.22 58.72
C ARG A 117 18.19 -0.96 59.56
N SER A 118 18.02 0.21 58.97
CA SER A 118 18.16 1.49 59.67
C SER A 118 17.07 1.68 60.73
N ALA A 119 15.84 1.30 60.43
CA ALA A 119 14.72 1.38 61.37
C ALA A 119 14.91 0.44 62.57
N TYR A 120 15.24 -0.83 62.32
CA TYR A 120 15.44 -1.82 63.38
C TYR A 120 16.68 -1.54 64.22
N ARG A 121 17.76 -0.97 63.65
CA ARG A 121 18.89 -0.48 64.45
C ARG A 121 18.48 0.63 65.42
N ARG A 122 17.74 1.63 64.94
CA ARG A 122 17.25 2.73 65.80
C ARG A 122 16.36 2.21 66.93
N GLU A 123 15.47 1.26 66.62
CA GLU A 123 14.54 0.72 67.61
C GLU A 123 15.25 -0.21 68.59
N GLY A 124 16.18 -1.04 68.14
CA GLY A 124 17.05 -1.83 69.00
C GLY A 124 17.87 -0.95 69.96
N ASP A 125 18.41 0.17 69.48
CA ASP A 125 19.12 1.15 70.32
C ASP A 125 18.21 1.85 71.33
N ARG A 126 16.95 2.09 70.97
CA ARG A 126 15.95 2.63 71.90
C ARG A 126 15.60 1.59 72.97
N ALA A 127 15.21 0.38 72.56
CA ALA A 127 14.84 -0.71 73.47
C ALA A 127 15.99 -1.09 74.42
N ARG A 128 17.23 -1.09 73.92
CA ARG A 128 18.44 -1.28 74.74
C ARG A 128 18.58 -0.20 75.81
N ARG A 129 18.41 1.08 75.45
CA ARG A 129 18.48 2.20 76.40
C ARG A 129 17.35 2.14 77.43
N GLU A 130 16.15 1.75 77.01
CA GLU A 130 15.01 1.58 77.90
C GLU A 130 15.20 0.43 78.88
N ALA A 131 15.75 -0.71 78.43
CA ALA A 131 16.05 -1.85 79.28
C ALA A 131 17.11 -1.49 80.35
N VAL A 132 18.19 -0.82 79.94
CA VAL A 132 19.23 -0.34 80.87
C VAL A 132 18.69 0.71 81.82
N GLY A 133 17.92 1.69 81.32
CA GLY A 133 17.34 2.76 82.14
C GLY A 133 16.33 2.24 83.16
N SER A 134 15.46 1.31 82.75
CA SER A 134 14.48 0.66 83.64
C SER A 134 15.18 -0.16 84.73
N ALA A 135 16.22 -0.92 84.37
CA ALA A 135 16.97 -1.69 85.34
C ALA A 135 17.78 -0.78 86.29
N ALA A 136 18.41 0.29 85.80
CA ALA A 136 19.12 1.26 86.64
C ALA A 136 18.19 2.00 87.61
N ALA A 137 16.95 2.30 87.21
CA ALA A 137 15.95 2.89 88.10
C ALA A 137 15.58 1.96 89.27
N LEU A 138 15.56 0.64 89.03
CA LEU A 138 15.25 -0.38 90.04
C LEU A 138 16.43 -0.65 91.01
N THR A 139 17.67 -0.40 90.58
CA THR A 139 18.89 -0.72 91.32
C THR A 139 19.61 0.51 91.91
N GLY A 140 18.98 1.69 91.87
CA GLY A 140 19.57 2.93 92.41
C GLY A 140 20.73 3.49 91.57
N GLY A 141 20.71 3.28 90.25
CA GLY A 141 21.69 3.83 89.31
C GLY A 141 22.81 2.86 88.91
N GLN A 142 22.83 1.63 89.46
CA GLN A 142 23.83 0.63 89.08
C GLN A 142 23.34 -0.26 87.95
N ALA A 143 24.01 -0.21 86.79
CA ALA A 143 23.76 -1.15 85.71
C ALA A 143 24.08 -2.58 86.20
N SER A 144 23.04 -3.41 86.37
CA SER A 144 23.19 -4.80 86.79
C SER A 144 23.55 -5.70 85.59
N THR A 145 24.14 -6.85 85.85
CA THR A 145 24.37 -7.89 84.82
C THR A 145 23.07 -8.32 84.15
N ALA A 146 21.95 -8.30 84.88
CA ALA A 146 20.61 -8.53 84.33
C ALA A 146 20.16 -7.42 83.36
N ALA A 147 20.50 -6.15 83.63
CA ALA A 147 20.24 -5.02 82.74
C ALA A 147 20.95 -5.19 81.39
N VAL A 148 22.23 -5.57 81.44
CA VAL A 148 23.05 -5.81 80.24
C VAL A 148 22.52 -6.98 79.43
N ALA A 149 22.13 -8.08 80.09
CA ALA A 149 21.53 -9.24 79.42
C ALA A 149 20.19 -8.90 78.74
N ALA A 150 19.30 -8.15 79.41
CA ALA A 150 18.04 -7.71 78.85
C ALA A 150 18.23 -6.74 77.66
N ALA A 151 19.23 -5.85 77.75
CA ALA A 151 19.62 -4.96 76.66
C ALA A 151 20.11 -5.72 75.41
N SER A 152 20.96 -6.73 75.60
CA SER A 152 21.42 -7.58 74.49
C SER A 152 20.26 -8.36 73.88
N GLN A 153 19.38 -8.93 74.70
CA GLN A 153 18.21 -9.68 74.22
C GLN A 153 17.24 -8.80 73.42
N ALA A 154 17.04 -7.55 73.85
CA ALA A 154 16.25 -6.58 73.09
C ALA A 154 16.92 -6.25 71.73
N GLN A 155 18.23 -6.05 71.71
CA GLN A 155 18.97 -5.79 70.47
C GLN A 155 18.92 -6.99 69.50
N ASP A 156 19.08 -8.21 70.00
CA ASP A 156 19.01 -9.44 69.20
C ASP A 156 17.61 -9.67 68.62
N TYR A 157 16.56 -9.32 69.36
CA TYR A 157 15.18 -9.36 68.86
C TYR A 157 14.97 -8.48 67.62
N TYR A 158 15.47 -7.24 67.63
CA TYR A 158 15.33 -6.37 66.45
C TYR A 158 16.25 -6.79 65.30
N ASN A 159 17.40 -7.40 65.59
CA ASN A 159 18.23 -8.02 64.56
C ASN A 159 17.53 -9.21 63.90
N SER A 160 16.78 -10.03 64.65
CA SER A 160 16.02 -11.15 64.08
C SER A 160 14.91 -10.68 63.14
N LYS A 161 14.24 -9.56 63.47
CA LYS A 161 13.20 -8.95 62.61
C LYS A 161 13.71 -8.56 61.23
N LEU A 162 14.98 -8.18 61.11
CA LEU A 162 15.57 -7.89 59.81
C LEU A 162 15.77 -9.17 58.98
N GLY A 163 16.18 -10.26 59.63
CA GLY A 163 16.28 -11.58 59.00
C GLY A 163 14.92 -12.13 58.56
N ASP A 164 13.88 -11.91 59.37
CA ASP A 164 12.51 -12.34 59.07
C ASP A 164 11.92 -11.62 57.84
N ALA A 165 12.38 -10.40 57.53
CA ALA A 165 11.92 -9.64 56.37
C ALA A 165 12.57 -10.08 55.04
N LEU A 166 13.72 -10.76 55.11
CA LEU A 166 14.53 -11.12 53.94
C LEU A 166 13.77 -11.98 52.91
N PRO A 167 13.05 -13.04 53.31
CA PRO A 167 12.29 -13.85 52.35
C PRO A 167 11.21 -13.04 51.62
N GLY A 168 10.53 -12.13 52.31
CA GLY A 168 9.48 -11.31 51.71
C GLY A 168 10.02 -10.28 50.70
N LEU A 169 11.20 -9.72 50.97
CA LEU A 169 11.88 -8.84 50.02
C LEU A 169 12.38 -9.60 48.79
N TYR A 170 12.94 -10.79 48.99
CA TYR A 170 13.32 -11.69 47.91
C TYR A 170 12.11 -12.04 47.02
N GLU A 171 10.99 -12.42 47.62
CA GLU A 171 9.75 -12.72 46.87
C GLU A 171 9.23 -11.50 46.10
N LEU A 172 9.28 -10.31 46.70
CA LEU A 172 8.90 -9.07 46.03
C LEU A 172 9.81 -8.77 44.84
N ALA A 173 11.13 -8.84 45.03
CA ALA A 173 12.10 -8.62 43.96
C ALA A 173 11.93 -9.64 42.83
N TYR A 174 11.72 -10.92 43.18
CA TYR A 174 11.46 -11.97 42.21
C TYR A 174 10.17 -11.72 41.42
N LYS A 175 9.10 -11.30 42.10
CA LYS A 175 7.86 -10.91 41.43
C LYS A 175 8.06 -9.74 40.49
N MET A 176 8.77 -8.69 40.90
CA MET A 176 9.07 -7.55 40.04
C MET A 176 9.86 -7.98 38.79
N TYR A 177 10.82 -8.89 38.96
CA TYR A 177 11.55 -9.48 37.85
C TYR A 177 10.65 -10.30 36.92
N GLN A 178 9.69 -11.06 37.45
CA GLN A 178 8.72 -11.78 36.63
C GLN A 178 7.80 -10.82 35.87
N ASP A 179 7.22 -9.83 36.56
CA ASP A 179 6.31 -8.83 36.00
C ASP A 179 6.98 -8.04 34.85
N GLU A 180 8.27 -7.69 34.99
CA GLU A 180 9.06 -7.07 33.92
C GLU A 180 9.19 -7.99 32.71
N GLY A 181 9.51 -9.27 32.93
CA GLY A 181 9.62 -10.26 31.87
C GLY A 181 8.29 -10.47 31.12
N GLU A 182 7.18 -10.54 31.85
CA GLU A 182 5.83 -10.62 31.27
C GLU A 182 5.47 -9.36 30.49
N SER A 183 5.85 -8.17 30.99
CA SER A 183 5.64 -6.90 30.30
C SER A 183 6.37 -6.84 28.96
N MET A 184 7.66 -7.26 28.93
CA MET A 184 8.44 -7.35 27.69
C MET A 184 7.83 -8.34 26.69
N LEU A 185 7.34 -9.50 27.16
CA LEU A 185 6.63 -10.45 26.31
C LEU A 185 5.33 -9.85 25.74
N GLY A 186 4.57 -9.12 26.55
CA GLY A 186 3.36 -8.42 26.10
C GLY A 186 3.65 -7.35 25.03
N GLU A 187 4.77 -6.64 25.13
CA GLU A 187 5.23 -5.70 24.10
C GLU A 187 5.57 -6.44 22.79
N ILE A 188 6.34 -7.53 22.88
CA ILE A 188 6.70 -8.37 21.72
C ILE A 188 5.44 -8.89 21.03
N GLU A 189 4.46 -9.42 21.77
CA GLU A 189 3.20 -9.89 21.21
C GLU A 189 2.41 -8.77 20.51
N SER A 190 2.41 -7.57 21.09
CA SER A 190 1.74 -6.40 20.52
C SER A 190 2.39 -5.98 19.21
N LEU A 191 3.72 -5.90 19.17
CA LEU A 191 4.48 -5.61 17.95
C LEU A 191 4.28 -6.70 16.88
N ALA A 192 4.22 -7.98 17.26
CA ALA A 192 3.98 -9.08 16.34
C ALA A 192 2.57 -9.02 15.71
N LYS A 193 1.56 -8.63 16.49
CA LYS A 193 0.19 -8.38 15.99
C LYS A 193 0.17 -7.22 14.99
N LEU A 194 0.89 -6.12 15.29
CA LEU A 194 1.00 -4.97 14.40
C LEU A 194 1.72 -5.32 13.08
N SER A 195 2.82 -6.08 13.16
CA SER A 195 3.52 -6.65 12.00
C SER A 195 2.56 -7.45 11.11
N THR A 196 1.86 -8.43 11.69
CA THR A 196 0.90 -9.28 10.97
C THR A 196 -0.24 -8.46 10.33
N SER A 197 -0.76 -7.48 11.05
CA SER A 197 -1.81 -6.58 10.54
C SER A 197 -1.32 -5.77 9.34
N SER A 198 -0.10 -5.22 9.42
CA SER A 198 0.47 -4.43 8.32
C SER A 198 0.76 -5.28 7.08
N ALA A 199 1.19 -6.54 7.24
CA ALA A 199 1.34 -7.48 6.14
C ALA A 199 -0.01 -7.79 5.48
N SER A 200 -1.05 -8.00 6.28
CA SER A 200 -2.41 -8.26 5.81
C SER A 200 -2.98 -7.05 5.05
N ALA A 201 -2.78 -5.84 5.57
CA ALA A 201 -3.21 -4.60 4.92
C ALA A 201 -2.49 -4.39 3.58
N TYR A 202 -1.19 -4.67 3.53
CA TYR A 202 -0.41 -4.61 2.29
C TYR A 202 -0.91 -5.61 1.24
N GLN A 203 -1.19 -6.86 1.64
CA GLN A 203 -1.77 -7.88 0.75
C GLN A 203 -3.15 -7.48 0.25
N ALA A 204 -4.01 -6.94 1.13
CA ALA A 204 -5.33 -6.45 0.76
C ALA A 204 -5.24 -5.28 -0.23
N GLY A 205 -4.32 -4.34 0.00
CA GLY A 205 -4.06 -3.22 -0.91
C GLY A 205 -3.57 -3.69 -2.28
N GLN A 206 -2.68 -4.68 -2.35
CA GLN A 206 -2.26 -5.28 -3.61
C GLN A 206 -3.41 -5.93 -4.36
N LYS A 207 -4.26 -6.70 -3.66
CA LYS A 207 -5.43 -7.33 -4.26
C LYS A 207 -6.39 -6.29 -4.85
N LEU A 208 -6.69 -5.24 -4.08
CA LEU A 208 -7.54 -4.14 -4.53
C LEU A 208 -6.95 -3.44 -5.76
N ALA A 209 -5.65 -3.15 -5.76
CA ALA A 209 -4.98 -2.52 -6.89
C ALA A 209 -5.05 -3.40 -8.15
N TYR A 210 -4.88 -4.72 -8.00
CA TYR A 210 -5.03 -5.68 -9.09
C TYR A 210 -6.47 -5.71 -9.64
N GLU A 211 -7.47 -5.75 -8.76
CA GLU A 211 -8.89 -5.73 -9.13
C GLU A 211 -9.25 -4.44 -9.88
N GLN A 212 -8.85 -3.27 -9.38
CA GLN A 212 -9.08 -1.99 -10.04
C GLN A 212 -8.41 -1.91 -11.41
N ALA A 213 -7.21 -2.44 -11.55
CA ALA A 213 -6.51 -2.47 -12.83
C ALA A 213 -7.18 -3.41 -13.84
N LYS A 214 -7.71 -4.54 -13.36
CA LYS A 214 -8.50 -5.45 -14.18
C LYS A 214 -9.79 -4.76 -14.65
N ASP A 215 -10.53 -4.13 -13.74
CA ASP A 215 -11.76 -3.41 -14.07
C ASP A 215 -11.52 -2.29 -15.07
N ALA A 216 -10.42 -1.54 -14.92
CA ALA A 216 -10.04 -0.49 -15.87
C ALA A 216 -9.75 -1.06 -17.27
N ARG A 217 -9.08 -2.21 -17.36
CA ARG A 217 -8.82 -2.90 -18.63
C ARG A 217 -10.12 -3.43 -19.25
N ASP A 218 -10.98 -4.03 -18.45
CA ASP A 218 -12.27 -4.56 -18.91
C ASP A 218 -13.18 -3.43 -19.40
N ALA A 219 -13.22 -2.29 -18.69
CA ALA A 219 -13.95 -1.10 -19.12
C ALA A 219 -13.39 -0.51 -20.43
N GLN A 220 -12.06 -0.43 -20.57
CA GLN A 220 -11.42 0.03 -21.79
C GLN A 220 -11.73 -0.89 -22.97
N ARG A 221 -11.69 -2.21 -22.74
CA ARG A 221 -12.03 -3.21 -23.76
C ARG A 221 -13.49 -3.08 -24.20
N ALA A 222 -14.41 -2.92 -23.25
CA ALA A 222 -15.83 -2.70 -23.55
C ALA A 222 -16.04 -1.41 -24.38
N MET A 223 -15.33 -0.33 -24.06
CA MET A 223 -15.38 0.90 -24.87
C MET A 223 -14.91 0.66 -26.31
N TYR A 224 -13.80 -0.04 -26.49
CA TYR A 224 -13.27 -0.35 -27.82
C TYR A 224 -14.24 -1.23 -28.64
N GLU A 225 -14.78 -2.27 -28.02
CA GLU A 225 -15.78 -3.16 -28.64
C GLU A 225 -17.03 -2.36 -29.05
N SER A 226 -17.54 -1.50 -28.17
CA SER A 226 -18.70 -0.64 -28.48
C SER A 226 -18.44 0.38 -29.60
N ALA A 227 -17.21 0.90 -29.72
CA ALA A 227 -16.83 1.83 -30.77
C ALA A 227 -16.76 1.11 -32.13
N ARG A 228 -16.20 -0.10 -32.12
CA ARG A 228 -16.15 -0.96 -33.30
C ARG A 228 -17.53 -1.35 -33.79
N GLU A 229 -18.42 -1.78 -32.90
CA GLU A 229 -19.80 -2.14 -33.26
C GLU A 229 -20.58 -0.96 -33.87
N ARG A 230 -20.38 0.26 -33.34
CA ARG A 230 -20.97 1.47 -33.92
C ARG A 230 -20.44 1.75 -35.32
N ALA A 231 -19.13 1.68 -35.52
CA ALA A 231 -18.51 1.88 -36.82
C ALA A 231 -18.98 0.84 -37.85
N ASP A 232 -19.03 -0.43 -37.47
CA ASP A 232 -19.54 -1.52 -38.31
C ASP A 232 -21.04 -1.32 -38.65
N GLY A 233 -21.83 -0.83 -37.69
CA GLY A 233 -23.24 -0.50 -37.89
C GLY A 233 -23.45 0.66 -38.86
N ASP A 234 -22.66 1.72 -38.75
CA ASP A 234 -22.73 2.89 -39.64
C ASP A 234 -22.27 2.55 -41.05
N LEU A 235 -21.24 1.71 -41.20
CA LEU A 235 -20.79 1.21 -42.50
C LEU A 235 -21.90 0.40 -43.20
N LYS A 236 -22.55 -0.52 -42.48
CA LYS A 236 -23.67 -1.32 -43.00
C LYS A 236 -24.87 -0.46 -43.36
N ARG A 237 -25.18 0.57 -42.57
CA ARG A 237 -26.27 1.51 -42.86
C ARG A 237 -25.96 2.33 -44.12
N GLY A 238 -24.72 2.80 -44.28
CA GLY A 238 -24.26 3.48 -45.48
C GLY A 238 -24.41 2.62 -46.74
N GLN A 239 -23.92 1.38 -46.69
CA GLN A 239 -24.06 0.41 -47.78
C GLN A 239 -25.53 0.14 -48.14
N GLY A 240 -26.40 -0.07 -47.15
CA GLY A 240 -27.83 -0.27 -47.41
C GLY A 240 -28.52 0.92 -48.07
N VAL A 241 -28.14 2.15 -47.71
CA VAL A 241 -28.67 3.37 -48.33
C VAL A 241 -28.21 3.52 -49.78
N GLU A 242 -26.95 3.16 -50.08
CA GLU A 242 -26.40 3.15 -51.43
C GLU A 242 -27.10 2.09 -52.30
N ASP A 243 -27.30 0.88 -51.78
CA ASP A 243 -28.03 -0.20 -52.45
C ASP A 243 -29.47 0.20 -52.77
N GLU A 244 -30.19 0.79 -51.81
CA GLU A 244 -31.56 1.27 -52.03
C GLU A 244 -31.61 2.43 -53.06
N ALA A 245 -30.63 3.34 -53.02
CA ALA A 245 -30.56 4.44 -53.99
C ALA A 245 -30.32 3.90 -55.40
N PHE A 246 -29.48 2.88 -55.53
CA PHE A 246 -29.22 2.17 -56.78
C PHE A 246 -30.47 1.46 -57.30
N ASP A 247 -31.16 0.69 -56.45
CA ASP A 247 -32.40 -0.02 -56.82
C ASP A 247 -33.49 0.94 -57.29
N ARG A 248 -33.66 2.06 -56.59
CA ARG A 248 -34.59 3.12 -57.01
C ARG A 248 -34.21 3.69 -58.37
N ALA A 249 -32.94 4.01 -58.61
CA ALA A 249 -32.50 4.52 -59.92
C ALA A 249 -32.75 3.48 -61.03
N MET A 250 -32.48 2.21 -60.78
CA MET A 250 -32.71 1.13 -61.74
C MET A 250 -34.20 0.91 -62.05
N ALA A 251 -35.11 1.08 -61.09
CA ALA A 251 -36.56 0.99 -61.33
C ALA A 251 -37.05 2.02 -62.36
N PHE A 252 -36.56 3.27 -62.28
CA PHE A 252 -36.87 4.32 -63.27
C PHE A 252 -36.32 3.97 -64.65
N LEU A 253 -35.05 3.54 -64.71
CA LEU A 253 -34.40 3.13 -65.96
C LEU A 253 -35.13 1.97 -66.64
N ASN A 254 -35.58 0.98 -65.85
CA ASN A 254 -36.36 -0.17 -66.31
C ASN A 254 -37.75 0.23 -66.82
N ALA A 255 -38.37 1.26 -66.24
CA ALA A 255 -39.60 1.85 -66.74
C ALA A 255 -39.39 2.75 -67.98
N GLY A 256 -38.15 2.90 -68.45
CA GLY A 256 -37.81 3.73 -69.60
C GLY A 256 -37.70 5.23 -69.30
N VAL A 257 -37.77 5.62 -68.03
CA VAL A 257 -37.68 7.01 -67.54
C VAL A 257 -36.26 7.28 -67.03
N MET A 258 -35.73 8.46 -67.33
CA MET A 258 -34.38 8.84 -66.90
C MET A 258 -34.41 9.36 -65.46
N PRO A 259 -33.68 8.76 -64.49
CA PRO A 259 -33.55 9.29 -63.14
C PRO A 259 -32.95 10.70 -63.13
N THR A 260 -33.27 11.49 -62.09
CA THR A 260 -32.71 12.84 -61.94
C THR A 260 -31.23 12.80 -61.61
N ALA A 261 -30.52 13.91 -61.85
CA ALA A 261 -29.09 14.02 -61.55
C ALA A 261 -28.77 13.75 -60.06
N GLN A 262 -29.69 14.07 -59.15
CA GLN A 262 -29.56 13.78 -57.72
C GLN A 262 -29.71 12.28 -57.43
N MET A 263 -30.65 11.59 -58.09
CA MET A 263 -30.85 10.14 -57.93
C MET A 263 -29.70 9.33 -58.52
N LEU A 264 -29.18 9.73 -59.68
CA LEU A 264 -27.99 9.12 -60.28
C LEU A 264 -26.76 9.29 -59.38
N LYS A 265 -26.56 10.50 -58.84
CA LYS A 265 -25.47 10.79 -57.91
C LYS A 265 -25.59 9.98 -56.62
N ALA A 266 -26.79 9.83 -56.07
CA ALA A 266 -27.05 9.03 -54.88
C ALA A 266 -26.87 7.52 -55.12
N ALA A 267 -27.11 7.05 -56.35
CA ALA A 267 -26.92 5.67 -56.77
C ALA A 267 -25.47 5.35 -57.22
N GLY A 268 -24.56 6.34 -57.20
CA GLY A 268 -23.20 6.17 -57.75
C GLY A 268 -23.16 5.90 -59.26
N LEU A 269 -24.23 6.20 -60.00
CA LEU A 269 -24.34 5.99 -61.44
C LEU A 269 -23.99 7.28 -62.20
N ASP A 270 -23.13 7.18 -63.20
CA ASP A 270 -22.92 8.28 -64.15
C ASP A 270 -24.03 8.33 -65.21
N ARG A 271 -24.14 9.47 -65.90
CA ARG A 271 -25.20 9.72 -66.88
C ARG A 271 -25.11 8.80 -68.10
N GLN A 272 -23.91 8.44 -68.53
CA GLN A 272 -23.70 7.60 -69.72
C GLN A 272 -24.07 6.14 -69.44
N ALA A 273 -23.66 5.62 -68.28
CA ALA A 273 -24.03 4.30 -67.79
C ALA A 273 -25.55 4.18 -67.68
N ALA A 274 -26.21 5.18 -67.10
CA ALA A 274 -27.64 5.17 -66.93
C ALA A 274 -28.42 5.27 -68.27
N GLU A 275 -27.93 6.04 -69.25
CA GLU A 275 -28.49 6.05 -70.61
C GLU A 275 -28.36 4.68 -71.30
N ASN A 276 -27.25 3.98 -71.10
CA ASN A 276 -27.05 2.61 -71.61
C ASN A 276 -28.02 1.61 -70.97
N TYR A 277 -28.20 1.65 -69.65
CA TYR A 277 -29.17 0.81 -68.94
C TYR A 277 -30.60 1.07 -69.41
N ARG A 278 -30.98 2.34 -69.58
CA ARG A 278 -32.30 2.74 -70.12
C ARG A 278 -32.51 2.24 -71.55
N ALA A 279 -31.51 2.39 -72.42
CA ALA A 279 -31.59 1.91 -73.80
C ALA A 279 -31.76 0.38 -73.86
N ALA A 280 -31.07 -0.35 -72.99
CA ALA A 280 -31.24 -1.80 -72.87
C ALA A 280 -32.63 -2.20 -72.35
N ALA A 281 -33.18 -1.47 -71.38
CA ALA A 281 -34.53 -1.70 -70.87
C ALA A 281 -35.62 -1.40 -71.90
N LEU A 282 -35.52 -0.28 -72.61
CA LEU A 282 -36.46 0.09 -73.68
C LEU A 282 -36.46 -0.92 -74.83
N ARG A 283 -35.30 -1.50 -75.18
CA ARG A 283 -35.22 -2.60 -76.16
C ARG A 283 -35.98 -3.84 -75.71
N LYS A 284 -35.99 -4.15 -74.41
CA LYS A 284 -36.75 -5.28 -73.85
C LYS A 284 -38.26 -5.00 -73.81
N LEU A 285 -38.66 -3.74 -73.59
CA LEU A 285 -40.07 -3.32 -73.60
C LEU A 285 -40.66 -3.28 -75.02
N ASN A 286 -39.87 -2.85 -76.01
CA ASN A 286 -40.28 -2.74 -77.42
C ASN A 286 -40.02 -4.03 -78.25
N GLY A 287 -39.50 -5.08 -77.62
CA GLY A 287 -39.19 -6.38 -78.24
C GLY A 287 -40.27 -7.45 -78.03
N LYS A 288 -41.49 -7.05 -77.64
CA LYS A 288 -42.70 -7.88 -77.72
C LYS A 288 -43.56 -7.40 -78.87
#